data_AF-A0A4V1S4Y2-F1
#
_entry.id   AF-A0A4V1S4Y2-F1
#
_cell.length_a   1.000
_cell.length_b   1.000
_cell.length_c   1.000
_cell.angle_alpha   90.00
_cell.angle_beta   90.00
_cell.angle_gamma   90.00
#
_symmetry.space_group_name_H-M   'P 1'
#
loop_
_entity.id
_entity.type
_entity.pdbx_description
1 polymer ?
#
loop_
_entity_poly.entity_id
_entity_poly.type
_entity_poly.pdbx_seq_one_letter_code
_entity_poly.pdbx_strand_id
1 'polypeptide(L)'
;MRLRMRTHWIRNAMLAGAAWLAMVAPDARAASIFLVNANAGVNAREDALYGYDASTDGAYIAIAEPGGLSTSAPTVIGGAVEIWRREGAGAVRAQRIVSSEPAENGAFGMAVRLSGDWLAVSSQVPPVVSIYRRNGALWLHSQTIEIEAPGPGRMPWLVELDGDLLVFATFASGVLEIPLQAYRRTGDDWVVDQPITGLDTLPGDNFGAAGAIARGSDGALRLAVGAPGRDASRGAVYVFVQDAGGWQQEQRLQLAAAQIDDGLGFTVAISGDSLIAGAAGFDASAQVDDSGRAAIWRREGSGDFPWLLSATLTLAEPRANDRFGRSVALPTSRLALVGAPDRDISNPPFSDYIDAGGALRYVLDPTPLACSPGWVADGGIGPPSLPQTDARHGWVVAGGSLLAAGAIGANVNAIPGAGRVSLSLDDRVFRYGHDCAD
;
A
#
# COMPACT_ATOMS: atom_id res chain seq x y z
N MET A 1 6.38 54.20 -10.70
CA MET A 1 6.41 54.42 -9.24
C MET A 1 5.11 55.07 -8.79
N ARG A 2 4.14 54.28 -8.30
CA ARG A 2 3.02 54.72 -7.45
C ARG A 2 2.49 53.51 -6.70
N LEU A 3 2.88 53.42 -5.44
CA LEU A 3 2.33 52.52 -4.44
C LEU A 3 0.98 53.06 -3.96
N ARG A 4 -0.03 52.19 -3.81
CA ARG A 4 -1.09 52.35 -2.79
C ARG A 4 -1.47 50.98 -2.25
N MET A 5 -1.04 50.72 -1.01
CA MET A 5 -1.55 49.67 -0.13
C MET A 5 -2.96 50.02 0.35
N ARG A 6 -3.81 49.01 0.55
CA ARG A 6 -4.71 48.91 1.71
C ARG A 6 -4.86 47.45 2.15
N THR A 7 -4.98 47.31 3.46
CA THR A 7 -4.69 46.18 4.34
C THR A 7 -5.91 45.35 4.71
N HIS A 8 -5.65 44.06 4.95
CA HIS A 8 -6.26 43.06 5.87
C HIS A 8 -7.78 42.82 5.87
N TRP A 9 -8.18 41.54 5.76
CA TRP A 9 -8.64 40.74 6.92
C TRP A 9 -8.28 39.27 6.72
N ILE A 10 -7.52 38.74 7.67
CA ILE A 10 -7.26 37.31 7.88
C ILE A 10 -8.57 36.70 8.39
N ARG A 11 -9.07 35.68 7.69
CA ARG A 11 -9.88 34.61 8.30
C ARG A 11 -9.16 33.31 8.02
N ASN A 12 -8.18 32.99 8.86
CA ASN A 12 -7.75 31.62 9.10
C ASN A 12 -8.94 30.91 9.74
N ALA A 13 -9.82 30.35 8.92
CA ALA A 13 -10.60 29.21 9.35
C ALA A 13 -9.63 28.03 9.27
N MET A 14 -9.06 27.66 10.42
CA MET A 14 -8.48 26.34 10.62
C MET A 14 -9.61 25.34 10.43
N LEU A 15 -9.76 24.81 9.23
CA LEU A 15 -10.50 23.58 9.00
C LEU A 15 -9.46 22.48 9.21
N ALA A 16 -9.64 21.68 10.24
CA ALA A 16 -8.84 20.49 10.45
C ALA A 16 -9.33 19.45 9.45
N GLY A 17 -8.50 19.10 8.46
CA GLY A 17 -8.74 17.96 7.57
C GLY A 17 -9.01 16.70 8.39
N ALA A 18 -10.23 16.17 8.26
CA ALA A 18 -10.64 14.94 8.91
C ALA A 18 -10.17 13.75 8.07
N ALA A 19 -9.32 12.89 8.63
CA ALA A 19 -9.03 11.56 8.06
C ALA A 19 -10.18 10.61 8.42
N TRP A 20 -10.74 9.89 7.44
CA TRP A 20 -11.95 9.06 7.62
C TRP A 20 -11.64 7.55 7.74
N LEU A 21 -11.80 6.95 8.94
CA LEU A 21 -11.73 5.52 9.23
C LEU A 21 -13.11 4.86 9.00
N ALA A 22 -13.25 4.08 7.92
CA ALA A 22 -14.41 3.23 7.70
C ALA A 22 -14.09 1.78 8.10
N MET A 23 -14.88 1.22 9.01
CA MET A 23 -14.86 -0.20 9.34
C MET A 23 -16.03 -0.90 8.68
N VAL A 24 -15.75 -1.78 7.72
CA VAL A 24 -16.79 -2.58 7.05
C VAL A 24 -16.70 -4.00 7.58
N ALA A 25 -17.70 -4.42 8.35
CA ALA A 25 -17.84 -5.82 8.77
C ALA A 25 -18.24 -6.70 7.56
N PRO A 26 -17.94 -8.02 7.57
CA PRO A 26 -18.29 -8.93 6.49
C PRO A 26 -19.81 -9.09 6.26
N ASP A 27 -20.63 -8.73 7.25
CA ASP A 27 -22.06 -8.52 7.10
C ASP A 27 -22.34 -7.02 6.88
N ALA A 28 -22.90 -6.69 5.72
CA ALA A 28 -23.06 -5.32 5.17
C ALA A 28 -23.99 -4.37 5.98
N ARG A 29 -23.95 -4.36 7.32
CA ARG A 29 -24.81 -3.55 8.19
C ARG A 29 -24.09 -2.74 9.27
N ALA A 30 -22.77 -2.70 9.28
CA ALA A 30 -22.06 -1.77 10.16
C ALA A 30 -21.93 -0.39 9.49
N ALA A 31 -22.85 0.50 9.86
CA ALA A 31 -22.81 1.91 9.54
C ALA A 31 -21.49 2.56 9.96
N SER A 32 -21.04 3.48 9.12
CA SER A 32 -19.94 4.43 9.28
C SER A 32 -20.04 5.23 10.60
N ILE A 33 -19.62 4.64 11.71
CA ILE A 33 -19.60 5.28 13.03
C ILE A 33 -18.27 4.97 13.70
N PHE A 34 -17.15 5.53 13.25
CA PHE A 34 -15.92 5.52 14.05
C PHE A 34 -15.06 6.77 13.93
N LEU A 35 -15.64 7.87 13.42
CA LEU A 35 -14.85 9.04 13.05
C LEU A 35 -14.91 10.24 13.98
N VAL A 36 -15.66 10.13 15.06
CA VAL A 36 -15.82 11.24 15.99
C VAL A 36 -14.76 11.22 17.10
N ASN A 37 -14.01 10.13 17.30
CA ASN A 37 -13.12 9.98 18.47
C ASN A 37 -11.61 9.80 18.20
N ALA A 38 -11.14 9.77 16.96
CA ALA A 38 -9.69 9.76 16.68
C ALA A 38 -9.03 11.16 16.85
N ASN A 39 -9.83 12.23 16.83
CA ASN A 39 -9.36 13.61 16.99
C ASN A 39 -9.25 14.08 18.45
N ALA A 40 -9.54 13.22 19.44
CA ALA A 40 -9.26 13.53 20.83
C ALA A 40 -7.75 13.35 21.12
N GLY A 41 -6.90 14.23 20.58
CA GLY A 41 -5.49 14.34 20.94
C GLY A 41 -4.46 14.16 19.82
N VAL A 42 -4.87 13.96 18.57
CA VAL A 42 -3.95 13.90 17.41
C VAL A 42 -3.99 15.24 16.67
N ASN A 43 -2.95 16.06 16.82
CA ASN A 43 -2.74 17.23 15.96
C ASN A 43 -2.13 16.77 14.63
N ALA A 44 -2.90 16.05 13.81
CA ALA A 44 -2.48 15.73 12.45
C ALA A 44 -2.46 17.03 11.64
N ARG A 45 -1.29 17.38 11.07
CA ARG A 45 -1.23 18.41 10.02
C ARG A 45 -1.84 17.83 8.75
N GLU A 46 -2.59 18.64 8.01
CA GLU A 46 -3.13 18.25 6.69
C GLU A 46 -2.02 17.77 5.73
N ASP A 47 -0.80 18.31 5.87
CA ASP A 47 0.36 18.00 5.02
C ASP A 47 1.23 16.84 5.56
N ALA A 48 0.82 16.15 6.64
CA ALA A 48 1.66 15.12 7.28
C ALA A 48 1.66 13.76 6.54
N LEU A 49 0.85 13.63 5.48
CA LEU A 49 0.65 12.40 4.71
C LEU A 49 0.21 11.22 5.62
N TYR A 50 -0.77 11.47 6.48
CA TYR A 50 -1.28 10.44 7.39
C TYR A 50 -1.92 9.28 6.65
N GLY A 51 -1.43 8.06 6.90
CA GLY A 51 -1.86 6.86 6.19
C GLY A 51 -1.26 6.74 4.80
N TYR A 52 -0.08 7.34 4.58
CA TYR A 52 0.70 7.19 3.35
C TYR A 52 0.96 5.72 3.03
N ASP A 53 1.32 4.95 4.06
CA ASP A 53 1.45 3.50 4.07
C ASP A 53 0.91 2.98 5.41
N ALA A 54 0.57 1.70 5.46
CA ALA A 54 0.11 1.08 6.69
C ALA A 54 0.25 -0.44 6.63
N SER A 55 0.25 -1.08 7.81
CA SER A 55 0.41 -2.53 7.95
C SER A 55 -0.32 -3.05 9.19
N THR A 56 -0.65 -4.34 9.21
CA THR A 56 -1.31 -4.99 10.34
C THR A 56 -0.97 -6.47 10.39
N ASP A 57 -0.79 -6.99 11.60
CA ASP A 57 -0.66 -8.42 11.90
C ASP A 57 -1.98 -9.03 12.43
N GLY A 58 -3.07 -8.26 12.34
CA GLY A 58 -4.37 -8.56 12.90
C GLY A 58 -4.57 -8.11 14.36
N ALA A 59 -3.52 -7.97 15.17
CA ALA A 59 -3.62 -7.49 16.55
C ALA A 59 -3.32 -5.99 16.66
N TYR A 60 -2.36 -5.52 15.88
CA TYR A 60 -1.91 -4.14 15.80
C TYR A 60 -2.05 -3.59 14.39
N ILE A 61 -2.12 -2.27 14.29
CA ILE A 61 -2.14 -1.53 13.03
C ILE A 61 -1.06 -0.46 13.15
N ALA A 62 -0.13 -0.43 12.20
CA ALA A 62 0.83 0.65 12.02
C ALA A 62 0.35 1.55 10.89
N ILE A 63 0.32 2.86 11.13
CA ILE A 63 -0.08 3.87 10.16
C ILE A 63 1.06 4.88 10.03
N ALA A 64 1.53 5.08 8.81
CA ALA A 64 2.68 5.92 8.55
C ALA A 64 2.29 7.38 8.29
N GLU A 65 3.14 8.31 8.74
CA GLU A 65 3.02 9.75 8.60
C GLU A 65 4.39 10.35 8.21
N PRO A 66 4.88 10.18 6.98
CA PRO A 66 6.23 10.62 6.60
C PRO A 66 6.41 12.15 6.68
N GLY A 67 5.34 12.94 6.60
CA GLY A 67 5.36 14.39 6.85
C GLY A 67 5.13 14.77 8.33
N GLY A 68 5.10 13.79 9.23
CA GLY A 68 4.84 13.96 10.65
C GLY A 68 5.93 14.78 11.36
N LEU A 69 5.52 15.49 12.42
CA LEU A 69 6.45 16.24 13.27
C LEU A 69 7.14 15.32 14.28
N SER A 70 8.44 15.54 14.48
CA SER A 70 9.18 14.95 15.59
C SER A 70 8.73 15.54 16.93
N THR A 71 8.92 14.81 18.03
CA THR A 71 8.66 15.33 19.39
C THR A 71 9.89 16.00 20.01
N SER A 72 10.99 16.17 19.26
CA SER A 72 12.23 16.81 19.71
C SER A 72 12.16 18.34 19.66
N ALA A 73 13.06 19.02 20.37
CA ALA A 73 13.30 20.46 20.25
C ALA A 73 14.69 20.70 19.58
N PRO A 74 14.76 21.40 18.43
CA PRO A 74 13.66 21.93 17.64
C PRO A 74 12.80 20.83 17.01
N THR A 75 11.52 21.14 16.83
CA THR A 75 10.57 20.29 16.11
C THR A 75 10.92 20.33 14.63
N VAL A 76 11.12 19.17 14.01
CA VAL A 76 11.40 19.05 12.56
C VAL A 76 10.34 18.16 11.89
N ILE A 77 10.12 18.38 10.60
CA ILE A 77 9.30 17.51 9.75
C ILE A 77 10.14 16.27 9.42
N GLY A 78 10.18 15.31 10.33
CA GLY A 78 11.03 14.12 10.25
C GLY A 78 10.29 12.82 9.96
N GLY A 79 8.96 12.83 10.05
CA GLY A 79 8.11 11.66 9.90
C GLY A 79 7.80 10.92 11.21
N ALA A 80 6.72 10.15 11.22
CA ALA A 80 6.25 9.37 12.36
C ALA A 80 5.47 8.12 11.93
N VAL A 81 5.26 7.22 12.89
CA VAL A 81 4.37 6.06 12.76
C VAL A 81 3.45 6.00 13.98
N GLU A 82 2.15 5.91 13.74
CA GLU A 82 1.14 5.68 14.78
C GLU A 82 0.81 4.19 14.86
N ILE A 83 0.92 3.65 16.06
CA ILE A 83 0.58 2.26 16.36
C ILE A 83 -0.75 2.24 17.11
N TRP A 84 -1.66 1.42 16.62
CA TRP A 84 -2.97 1.16 17.19
C TRP A 84 -3.08 -0.30 17.58
N ARG A 85 -3.72 -0.58 18.70
CA ARG A 85 -4.06 -1.93 19.17
C ARG A 85 -5.54 -2.17 18.94
N ARG A 86 -5.90 -3.33 18.39
CA ARG A 86 -7.30 -3.72 18.27
C ARG A 86 -7.92 -4.03 19.63
N GLU A 87 -9.13 -3.54 19.84
CA GLU A 87 -9.95 -3.83 21.01
C GLU A 87 -11.41 -4.03 20.59
N GLY A 88 -11.86 -5.29 20.60
CA GLY A 88 -13.17 -5.68 20.09
C GLY A 88 -13.31 -5.32 18.61
N ALA A 89 -14.37 -4.58 18.28
CA ALA A 89 -14.62 -4.09 16.92
C ALA A 89 -13.88 -2.77 16.60
N GLY A 90 -13.14 -2.19 17.55
CA GLY A 90 -12.43 -0.93 17.37
C GLY A 90 -10.91 -1.06 17.53
N ALA A 91 -10.24 0.08 17.61
CA ALA A 91 -8.82 0.16 17.93
C ALA A 91 -8.55 1.34 18.87
N VAL A 92 -7.55 1.18 19.74
CA VAL A 92 -7.05 2.22 20.64
C VAL A 92 -5.63 2.57 20.28
N ARG A 93 -5.27 3.85 20.39
CA ARG A 93 -3.90 4.31 20.14
C ARG A 93 -2.96 3.70 21.17
N ALA A 94 -1.94 2.98 20.71
CA ALA A 94 -0.96 2.32 21.55
C ALA A 94 0.31 3.17 21.72
N GLN A 95 0.88 3.69 20.62
CA GLN A 95 2.15 4.42 20.65
C GLN A 95 2.33 5.27 19.40
N ARG A 96 3.03 6.41 19.52
CA ARG A 96 3.64 7.10 18.38
C ARG A 96 5.13 6.89 18.41
N ILE A 97 5.68 6.49 17.27
CA ILE A 97 7.10 6.26 17.05
C ILE A 97 7.59 7.36 16.13
N VAL A 98 8.73 7.97 16.48
CA VAL A 98 9.44 8.94 15.65
C VAL A 98 10.88 8.47 15.47
N SER A 99 11.57 8.95 14.44
CA SER A 99 12.99 8.67 14.24
C SER A 99 13.80 9.07 15.48
N SER A 100 14.75 8.23 15.89
CA SER A 100 15.76 8.59 16.90
C SER A 100 16.74 9.65 16.40
N GLU A 101 16.85 9.80 15.08
CA GLU A 101 17.67 10.80 14.39
C GLU A 101 16.76 11.62 13.44
N PRO A 102 15.92 12.51 13.99
CA PRO A 102 14.99 13.26 13.17
C PRO A 102 15.75 14.29 12.33
N ALA A 103 15.58 14.22 11.01
CA ALA A 103 16.10 15.19 10.05
C ALA A 103 14.94 15.93 9.38
N GLU A 104 15.20 17.17 8.93
CA GLU A 104 14.24 17.89 8.10
C GLU A 104 14.01 17.13 6.79
N ASN A 105 12.75 16.86 6.45
CA ASN A 105 12.33 16.00 5.34
C ASN A 105 12.88 14.56 5.45
N GLY A 106 13.07 14.05 6.67
CA GLY A 106 13.60 12.70 6.92
C GLY A 106 12.66 11.57 6.47
N ALA A 107 11.37 11.86 6.34
CA ALA A 107 10.34 10.94 5.86
C ALA A 107 10.35 9.57 6.56
N PHE A 108 10.55 9.56 7.89
CA PHE A 108 10.39 8.37 8.71
C PHE A 108 8.93 7.89 8.65
N GLY A 109 8.73 6.60 8.32
CA GLY A 109 7.40 6.09 7.98
C GLY A 109 7.10 6.22 6.49
N MET A 110 8.10 6.15 5.60
CA MET A 110 7.82 6.06 4.17
C MET A 110 7.24 4.69 3.80
N ALA A 111 7.77 3.63 4.40
CA ALA A 111 7.20 2.29 4.38
C ALA A 111 7.15 1.70 5.80
N VAL A 112 6.08 0.99 6.14
CA VAL A 112 5.88 0.35 7.44
C VAL A 112 5.38 -1.08 7.28
N ARG A 113 5.99 -2.04 7.99
CA ARG A 113 5.53 -3.44 7.99
C ARG A 113 5.55 -4.05 9.38
N LEU A 114 4.43 -4.67 9.75
CA LEU A 114 4.26 -5.43 10.99
C LEU A 114 4.29 -6.92 10.69
N SER A 115 5.00 -7.67 11.53
CA SER A 115 4.88 -9.13 11.59
C SER A 115 5.10 -9.60 13.01
N GLY A 116 4.01 -10.00 13.67
CA GLY A 116 4.01 -10.41 15.08
C GLY A 116 4.62 -9.33 16.00
N ASP A 117 5.74 -9.66 16.65
CA ASP A 117 6.42 -8.75 17.58
C ASP A 117 7.43 -7.81 16.90
N TRP A 118 7.47 -7.77 15.57
CA TRP A 118 8.44 -6.98 14.81
C TRP A 118 7.75 -5.93 13.94
N LEU A 119 8.36 -4.75 13.91
CA LEU A 119 7.97 -3.63 13.08
C LEU A 119 9.21 -3.12 12.34
N ALA A 120 9.13 -3.02 11.02
CA ALA A 120 10.12 -2.35 10.19
C ALA A 120 9.57 -1.00 9.72
N VAL A 121 10.37 0.05 9.85
CA VAL A 121 10.04 1.41 9.43
C VAL A 121 11.18 1.98 8.61
N SER A 122 10.87 2.50 7.42
CA SER A 122 11.86 3.10 6.54
C SER A 122 11.92 4.62 6.67
N SER A 123 13.11 5.20 6.47
CA SER A 123 13.33 6.65 6.40
C SER A 123 14.28 7.01 5.25
N GLN A 124 14.17 8.25 4.78
CA GLN A 124 14.98 8.78 3.70
C GLN A 124 16.24 9.50 4.21
N VAL A 125 16.15 10.22 5.33
CA VAL A 125 17.27 10.96 5.92
C VAL A 125 17.36 10.68 7.43
N PRO A 126 18.35 9.90 7.90
CA PRO A 126 19.25 9.06 7.07
C PRO A 126 18.50 7.93 6.35
N PRO A 127 19.05 7.38 5.25
CA PRO A 127 18.43 6.29 4.51
C PRO A 127 18.63 4.98 5.26
N VAL A 128 17.65 4.62 6.09
CA VAL A 128 17.74 3.44 6.96
C VAL A 128 16.42 2.69 7.01
N VAL A 129 16.51 1.42 7.41
CA VAL A 129 15.37 0.66 7.93
C VAL A 129 15.56 0.50 9.43
N SER A 130 14.70 1.14 10.20
CA SER A 130 14.65 1.03 11.66
C SER A 130 13.75 -0.14 12.06
N ILE A 131 14.29 -1.06 12.85
CA ILE A 131 13.58 -2.23 13.35
C ILE A 131 13.21 -2.03 14.81
N TYR A 132 11.95 -2.31 15.13
CA TYR A 132 11.41 -2.25 16.48
C TYR A 132 10.90 -3.61 16.90
N ARG A 133 11.11 -3.94 18.17
CA ARG A 133 10.60 -5.14 18.81
C ARG A 133 9.56 -4.78 19.86
N ARG A 134 8.45 -5.50 19.88
CA ARG A 134 7.43 -5.36 20.91
C ARG A 134 7.88 -5.99 22.22
N ASN A 135 7.81 -5.22 23.30
CA ASN A 135 8.01 -5.68 24.67
C ASN A 135 6.80 -5.25 25.52
N GLY A 136 5.89 -6.19 25.77
CA GLY A 136 4.61 -5.90 26.41
C GLY A 136 3.74 -4.99 25.55
N ALA A 137 3.50 -3.76 26.02
CA ALA A 137 2.68 -2.76 25.33
C ALA A 137 3.50 -1.78 24.46
N LEU A 138 4.83 -1.81 24.54
CA LEU A 138 5.71 -0.85 23.89
C LEU A 138 6.44 -1.49 22.71
N TRP A 139 6.62 -0.72 21.66
CA TRP A 139 7.52 -0.98 20.54
C TRP A 139 8.82 -0.23 20.80
N LEU A 140 9.89 -0.99 21.02
CA LEU A 140 11.21 -0.47 21.37
C LEU A 140 12.14 -0.64 20.18
N HIS A 141 12.98 0.36 19.91
CA HIS A 141 14.00 0.26 18.87
C HIS A 141 14.96 -0.90 19.19
N SER A 142 15.21 -1.74 18.20
CA SER A 142 16.03 -2.95 18.32
C SER A 142 17.30 -2.84 17.49
N GLN A 143 17.19 -2.39 16.24
CA GLN A 143 18.29 -2.32 15.30
C GLN A 143 18.04 -1.24 14.24
N THR A 144 19.10 -0.65 13.71
CA THR A 144 19.06 0.17 12.50
C THR A 144 19.87 -0.52 11.42
N ILE A 145 19.28 -0.69 10.24
CA ILE A 145 19.97 -1.17 9.05
C ILE A 145 20.27 0.03 8.16
N GLU A 146 21.55 0.36 8.03
CA GLU A 146 22.02 1.42 7.15
C GLU A 146 22.01 0.96 5.69
N ILE A 147 21.55 1.84 4.80
CA ILE A 147 21.46 1.53 3.37
C ILE A 147 22.70 2.04 2.67
N GLU A 148 23.58 1.10 2.35
CA GLU A 148 24.78 1.33 1.56
C GLU A 148 24.44 1.18 0.07
N ALA A 149 24.09 2.29 -0.61
CA ALA A 149 23.92 2.30 -2.06
C ALA A 149 24.73 3.43 -2.74
N PRO A 150 25.17 3.28 -4.00
CA PRO A 150 25.82 4.36 -4.73
C PRO A 150 24.85 5.53 -4.97
N GLY A 151 25.38 6.75 -5.08
CA GLY A 151 24.62 7.93 -5.54
C GLY A 151 23.77 8.67 -4.49
N PRO A 152 23.31 9.90 -4.81
CA PRO A 152 22.43 10.69 -3.96
C PRO A 152 20.97 10.20 -4.02
N GLY A 153 20.19 10.50 -2.98
CA GLY A 153 18.75 10.20 -2.97
C GLY A 153 18.41 8.74 -2.73
N ARG A 154 19.18 8.04 -1.88
CA ARG A 154 18.88 6.67 -1.44
C ARG A 154 17.56 6.64 -0.69
N MET A 155 16.63 5.80 -1.12
CA MET A 155 15.33 5.68 -0.46
C MET A 155 14.96 4.20 -0.33
N PRO A 156 14.78 3.67 0.90
CA PRO A 156 14.10 2.39 1.10
C PRO A 156 12.62 2.55 0.77
N TRP A 157 12.28 2.32 -0.49
CA TRP A 157 10.96 2.58 -1.04
C TRP A 157 9.98 1.43 -0.75
N LEU A 158 10.48 0.20 -0.85
CA LEU A 158 9.78 -1.02 -0.48
C LEU A 158 10.39 -1.56 0.81
N VAL A 159 9.55 -1.94 1.76
CA VAL A 159 9.91 -2.78 2.90
C VAL A 159 8.85 -3.86 3.00
N GLU A 160 9.25 -5.12 3.13
CA GLU A 160 8.40 -6.28 3.38
C GLU A 160 8.96 -7.08 4.56
N LEU A 161 8.08 -7.53 5.46
CA LEU A 161 8.45 -8.23 6.69
C LEU A 161 7.51 -9.43 6.88
N ASP A 162 8.06 -10.63 6.91
CA ASP A 162 7.34 -11.87 7.26
C ASP A 162 8.17 -12.70 8.24
N GLY A 163 7.75 -12.74 9.50
CA GLY A 163 8.40 -13.47 10.57
C GLY A 163 9.88 -13.10 10.72
N ASP A 164 10.74 -13.96 10.18
CA ASP A 164 12.20 -13.84 10.28
C ASP A 164 12.84 -13.24 9.02
N LEU A 165 12.05 -12.85 8.04
CA LEU A 165 12.54 -12.30 6.79
C LEU A 165 12.15 -10.83 6.68
N LEU A 166 13.14 -10.00 6.34
CA LEU A 166 13.00 -8.61 5.96
C LEU A 166 13.55 -8.46 4.55
N VAL A 167 12.79 -7.83 3.67
CA VAL A 167 13.21 -7.49 2.31
C VAL A 167 12.99 -6.01 2.09
N PHE A 168 13.92 -5.33 1.44
CA PHE A 168 13.72 -3.95 1.02
C PHE A 168 14.36 -3.64 -0.33
N ALA A 169 13.75 -2.70 -1.04
CA ALA A 169 14.29 -2.13 -2.28
C ALA A 169 14.92 -0.78 -1.99
N THR A 170 16.09 -0.53 -2.57
CA THR A 170 16.71 0.80 -2.54
C THR A 170 16.64 1.41 -3.92
N PHE A 171 16.02 2.58 -4.00
CA PHE A 171 16.10 3.42 -5.19
C PHE A 171 17.28 4.37 -5.05
N ALA A 172 18.09 4.45 -6.11
CA ALA A 172 19.16 5.43 -6.25
C ALA A 172 19.15 5.98 -7.67
N SER A 173 19.01 7.31 -7.80
CA SER A 173 18.97 7.97 -9.10
C SER A 173 20.30 7.82 -9.84
N GLY A 174 20.23 7.41 -11.11
CA GLY A 174 21.41 7.33 -11.99
C GLY A 174 22.34 6.14 -11.75
N VAL A 175 21.88 5.11 -11.03
CA VAL A 175 22.64 3.89 -10.74
C VAL A 175 22.05 2.70 -11.51
N LEU A 176 22.89 1.68 -11.74
CA LEU A 176 22.50 0.35 -12.18
C LEU A 176 21.38 -0.22 -11.29
N GLU A 177 20.64 -1.19 -11.81
CA GLU A 177 19.65 -1.92 -11.05
C GLU A 177 20.26 -2.46 -9.74
N ILE A 178 19.56 -2.21 -8.62
CA ILE A 178 19.97 -2.66 -7.29
C ILE A 178 19.12 -3.88 -6.93
N PRO A 179 19.73 -5.04 -6.66
CA PRO A 179 19.00 -6.20 -6.14
C PRO A 179 18.23 -5.86 -4.87
N LEU A 180 17.10 -6.52 -4.64
CA LEU A 180 16.44 -6.39 -3.33
C LEU A 180 17.37 -6.95 -2.26
N GLN A 181 17.55 -6.19 -1.19
CA GLN A 181 18.31 -6.63 -0.05
C GLN A 181 17.41 -7.48 0.83
N ALA A 182 17.89 -8.66 1.22
CA ALA A 182 17.20 -9.55 2.12
C ALA A 182 18.01 -9.68 3.41
N TYR A 183 17.32 -9.76 4.53
CA TYR A 183 17.89 -10.00 5.85
C TYR A 183 17.10 -11.12 6.52
N ARG A 184 17.83 -11.97 7.26
CA ARG A 184 17.27 -13.03 8.09
C ARG A 184 17.48 -12.71 9.56
N ARG A 185 16.45 -12.90 10.36
CA ARG A 185 16.54 -12.78 11.81
C ARG A 185 17.24 -14.01 12.40
N THR A 186 18.29 -13.77 13.19
CA THR A 186 18.99 -14.78 13.98
C THR A 186 19.01 -14.35 15.44
N GLY A 187 18.13 -14.93 16.26
CA GLY A 187 17.88 -14.40 17.61
C GLY A 187 17.19 -13.05 17.52
N ASP A 188 17.80 -12.00 18.06
CA ASP A 188 17.25 -10.64 18.04
C ASP A 188 17.89 -9.75 16.96
N ASP A 189 18.88 -10.27 16.22
CA ASP A 189 19.63 -9.54 15.20
C ASP A 189 19.11 -9.88 13.80
N TRP A 190 19.06 -8.88 12.93
CA TRP A 190 18.84 -9.03 11.49
C TRP A 190 20.17 -9.03 10.77
N VAL A 191 20.51 -10.16 10.16
CA VAL A 191 21.76 -10.36 9.42
C VAL A 191 21.50 -10.46 7.93
N VAL A 192 22.46 -10.03 7.11
CA VAL A 192 22.35 -10.05 5.65
C VAL A 192 22.09 -11.48 5.16
N ASP A 193 21.08 -11.63 4.30
CA ASP A 193 20.74 -12.83 3.54
C ASP A 193 21.08 -12.63 2.06
N GLN A 194 20.92 -13.65 1.22
CA GLN A 194 21.17 -13.55 -0.21
C GLN A 194 20.24 -12.51 -0.87
N PRO A 195 20.78 -11.57 -1.67
CA PRO A 195 19.96 -10.60 -2.37
C PRO A 195 19.06 -11.28 -3.42
N ILE A 196 17.94 -10.63 -3.74
CA ILE A 196 16.96 -11.13 -4.70
C ILE A 196 17.08 -10.33 -6.00
N THR A 197 17.41 -11.01 -7.09
CA THR A 197 17.59 -10.43 -8.43
C THR A 197 16.61 -11.03 -9.41
N GLY A 198 16.00 -10.20 -10.25
CA GLY A 198 15.33 -10.69 -11.45
C GLY A 198 16.31 -11.30 -12.45
N LEU A 199 15.87 -12.30 -13.21
CA LEU A 199 16.70 -12.97 -14.22
C LEU A 199 16.97 -12.08 -15.45
N ASP A 200 16.09 -11.12 -15.71
CA ASP A 200 16.10 -10.29 -16.92
C ASP A 200 15.71 -8.83 -16.64
N THR A 201 15.79 -8.42 -15.38
CA THR A 201 15.60 -7.03 -14.99
C THR A 201 16.78 -6.18 -15.47
N LEU A 202 16.51 -4.90 -15.73
CA LEU A 202 17.42 -3.94 -16.32
C LEU A 202 17.36 -2.60 -15.56
N PRO A 203 18.42 -1.77 -15.65
CA PRO A 203 18.38 -0.40 -15.15
C PRO A 203 17.21 0.38 -15.76
N GLY A 204 16.42 1.04 -14.91
CA GLY A 204 15.22 1.78 -15.33
C GLY A 204 13.90 1.01 -15.23
N ASP A 205 13.95 -0.31 -15.01
CA ASP A 205 12.73 -1.11 -14.82
C ASP A 205 11.97 -0.77 -13.53
N ASN A 206 12.62 -0.04 -12.61
CA ASN A 206 12.13 0.27 -11.28
C ASN A 206 11.74 -1.00 -10.51
N PHE A 207 12.53 -2.07 -10.68
CA PHE A 207 12.37 -3.31 -9.93
C PHE A 207 12.43 -3.02 -8.42
N GLY A 208 11.43 -3.49 -7.68
CA GLY A 208 11.26 -3.16 -6.26
C GLY A 208 10.43 -1.92 -5.99
N ALA A 209 9.76 -1.34 -7.00
CA ALA A 209 8.86 -0.21 -6.78
C ALA A 209 7.70 -0.57 -5.84
N ALA A 210 7.18 -1.78 -5.96
CA ALA A 210 6.20 -2.34 -5.04
C ALA A 210 6.56 -3.79 -4.77
N GLY A 211 6.06 -4.31 -3.67
CA GLY A 211 6.16 -5.72 -3.38
C GLY A 211 5.16 -6.15 -2.32
N ALA A 212 5.02 -7.46 -2.18
CA ALA A 212 4.22 -8.09 -1.15
C ALA A 212 4.70 -9.53 -0.97
N ILE A 213 4.59 -10.03 0.26
CA ILE A 213 5.01 -11.38 0.64
C ILE A 213 3.85 -12.17 1.23
N ALA A 214 3.72 -13.45 0.89
CA ALA A 214 2.73 -14.34 1.49
C ALA A 214 3.15 -15.81 1.36
N ARG A 215 2.58 -16.67 2.20
CA ARG A 215 2.66 -18.12 2.04
C ARG A 215 1.54 -18.62 1.15
N GLY A 216 1.89 -19.46 0.17
CA GLY A 216 0.92 -20.18 -0.67
C GLY A 216 0.24 -21.32 0.09
N SER A 217 -0.77 -21.94 -0.54
CA SER A 217 -1.44 -23.12 0.05
C SER A 217 -0.52 -24.34 0.16
N ASP A 218 0.57 -24.36 -0.62
CA ASP A 218 1.65 -25.33 -0.57
C ASP A 218 2.66 -25.07 0.57
N GLY A 219 2.46 -24.00 1.35
CA GLY A 219 3.33 -23.60 2.45
C GLY A 219 4.60 -22.86 2.01
N ALA A 220 4.84 -22.73 0.71
CA ALA A 220 5.99 -22.01 0.19
C ALA A 220 5.81 -20.49 0.34
N LEU A 221 6.86 -19.82 0.80
CA LEU A 221 6.89 -18.37 0.93
C LEU A 221 7.20 -17.74 -0.42
N ARG A 222 6.38 -16.77 -0.84
CA ARG A 222 6.51 -16.09 -2.12
C ARG A 222 6.57 -14.59 -1.96
N LEU A 223 7.42 -13.97 -2.77
CA LEU A 223 7.57 -12.53 -2.87
C LEU A 223 7.17 -12.11 -4.27
N ALA A 224 6.19 -11.22 -4.38
CA ALA A 224 5.82 -10.57 -5.63
C ALA A 224 6.45 -9.18 -5.66
N VAL A 225 7.08 -8.79 -6.77
CA VAL A 225 7.86 -7.55 -6.91
C VAL A 225 7.49 -6.85 -8.20
N GLY A 226 7.08 -5.59 -8.11
CA GLY A 226 6.74 -4.75 -9.24
C GLY A 226 7.95 -4.13 -9.92
N ALA A 227 7.89 -4.04 -11.24
CA ALA A 227 8.86 -3.38 -12.12
C ALA A 227 8.12 -2.53 -13.17
N PRO A 228 7.49 -1.41 -12.76
CA PRO A 228 6.61 -0.63 -13.64
C PRO A 228 7.33 0.03 -14.82
N GLY A 229 8.65 0.18 -14.78
CA GLY A 229 9.44 0.74 -15.89
C GLY A 229 9.78 -0.26 -17.00
N ARG A 230 9.51 -1.56 -16.78
CA ARG A 230 9.87 -2.63 -17.71
C ARG A 230 9.21 -2.45 -19.07
N ASP A 231 9.97 -2.75 -20.14
CA ASP A 231 9.49 -2.78 -21.53
C ASP A 231 8.84 -1.47 -21.98
N ALA A 232 9.56 -0.35 -21.83
CA ALA A 232 9.07 1.01 -22.07
C ALA A 232 7.83 1.33 -21.21
N SER A 233 7.97 1.09 -19.90
CA SER A 233 6.93 1.35 -18.91
C SER A 233 5.61 0.60 -19.13
N ARG A 234 5.58 -0.47 -19.93
CA ARG A 234 4.45 -1.41 -19.96
C ARG A 234 4.27 -2.09 -18.60
N GLY A 235 5.40 -2.30 -17.93
CA GLY A 235 5.49 -2.82 -16.58
C GLY A 235 5.38 -4.34 -16.48
N ALA A 236 5.90 -4.87 -15.38
CA ALA A 236 5.88 -6.30 -15.06
C ALA A 236 5.79 -6.53 -13.55
N VAL A 237 5.43 -7.76 -13.17
CA VAL A 237 5.56 -8.25 -11.80
C VAL A 237 6.37 -9.54 -11.81
N TYR A 238 7.36 -9.63 -10.96
CA TYR A 238 8.20 -10.80 -10.78
C TYR A 238 7.76 -11.53 -9.52
N VAL A 239 7.49 -12.83 -9.65
CA VAL A 239 7.19 -13.69 -8.51
C VAL A 239 8.40 -14.54 -8.21
N PHE A 240 8.83 -14.50 -6.95
CA PHE A 240 9.89 -15.33 -6.41
C PHE A 240 9.31 -16.30 -5.40
N VAL A 241 9.89 -17.50 -5.32
CA VAL A 241 9.61 -18.50 -4.30
C VAL A 241 10.88 -18.74 -3.48
N GLN A 242 10.73 -18.87 -2.17
CA GLN A 242 11.81 -19.24 -1.28
C GLN A 242 11.85 -20.75 -1.13
N ASP A 243 12.98 -21.35 -1.49
CA ASP A 243 13.26 -22.78 -1.31
C ASP A 243 14.55 -23.01 -0.50
N ALA A 244 15.03 -24.25 -0.46
CA ALA A 244 16.25 -24.62 0.28
C ALA A 244 17.53 -23.98 -0.28
N GLY A 245 17.53 -23.55 -1.54
CA GLY A 245 18.63 -22.89 -2.22
C GLY A 245 18.56 -21.36 -2.20
N GLY A 246 17.52 -20.77 -1.60
CA GLY A 246 17.32 -19.33 -1.52
C GLY A 246 16.10 -18.86 -2.30
N TRP A 247 16.14 -17.64 -2.81
CA TRP A 247 15.07 -17.07 -3.63
C TRP A 247 15.26 -17.44 -5.10
N GLN A 248 14.24 -18.03 -5.72
CA GLN A 248 14.20 -18.37 -7.14
C GLN A 248 13.06 -17.62 -7.83
N GLN A 249 13.31 -17.07 -9.01
CA GLN A 249 12.25 -16.46 -9.80
C GLN A 249 11.32 -17.56 -10.35
N GLU A 250 10.07 -17.61 -9.88
CA GLU A 250 9.05 -18.55 -10.33
C GLU A 250 8.46 -18.09 -11.67
N GLN A 251 8.13 -16.80 -11.82
CA GLN A 251 7.53 -16.29 -13.06
C GLN A 251 7.66 -14.76 -13.19
N ARG A 252 7.77 -14.27 -14.43
CA ARG A 252 7.52 -12.86 -14.77
C ARG A 252 6.11 -12.71 -15.36
N LEU A 253 5.28 -11.92 -14.70
CA LEU A 253 3.90 -11.64 -15.06
C LEU A 253 3.82 -10.32 -15.84
N GLN A 254 3.08 -10.35 -16.94
CA GLN A 254 2.86 -9.22 -17.83
C GLN A 254 1.47 -9.31 -18.45
N LEU A 255 0.96 -8.20 -18.94
CA LEU A 255 -0.31 -8.17 -19.69
C LEU A 255 -0.02 -8.13 -21.18
N ALA A 256 -0.59 -9.09 -21.92
CA ALA A 256 -0.31 -9.24 -23.35
C ALA A 256 -0.70 -8.00 -24.19
N ALA A 257 -1.71 -7.25 -23.74
CA ALA A 257 -2.20 -6.04 -24.39
C ALA A 257 -1.71 -4.74 -23.69
N ALA A 258 -0.61 -4.79 -22.95
CA ALA A 258 -0.07 -3.60 -22.28
C ALA A 258 0.46 -2.58 -23.31
N GLN A 259 0.09 -1.31 -23.12
CA GLN A 259 0.63 -0.19 -23.88
C GLN A 259 1.82 0.45 -23.14
N ILE A 260 2.60 1.23 -23.90
CA ILE A 260 3.67 2.05 -23.32
C ILE A 260 3.07 2.92 -22.22
N ASP A 261 3.78 3.03 -21.10
CA ASP A 261 3.38 3.81 -19.91
C ASP A 261 2.17 3.28 -19.09
N ASP A 262 1.59 2.12 -19.42
CA ASP A 262 0.55 1.46 -18.58
C ASP A 262 1.00 1.22 -17.12
N GLY A 263 2.29 0.89 -16.94
CA GLY A 263 2.95 0.79 -15.65
C GLY A 263 2.51 -0.38 -14.75
N LEU A 264 2.27 -1.57 -15.30
CA LEU A 264 1.93 -2.75 -14.50
C LEU A 264 2.98 -3.03 -13.40
N GLY A 265 2.53 -3.35 -12.19
CA GLY A 265 3.41 -3.57 -11.04
C GLY A 265 3.72 -2.27 -10.31
N PHE A 266 3.03 -1.18 -10.64
CA PHE A 266 3.06 0.04 -9.84
C PHE A 266 2.60 -0.24 -8.40
N THR A 267 1.59 -1.09 -8.22
CA THR A 267 1.21 -1.66 -6.93
C THR A 267 1.09 -3.17 -7.07
N VAL A 268 1.34 -3.90 -5.97
CA VAL A 268 1.31 -5.36 -5.93
C VAL A 268 0.82 -5.80 -4.56
N ALA A 269 -0.06 -6.80 -4.52
CA ALA A 269 -0.43 -7.54 -3.32
C ALA A 269 -0.55 -9.04 -3.62
N ILE A 270 -0.19 -9.89 -2.66
CA ILE A 270 -0.27 -11.35 -2.76
C ILE A 270 -0.86 -11.90 -1.46
N SER A 271 -1.68 -12.94 -1.57
CA SER A 271 -2.29 -13.65 -0.44
C SER A 271 -2.64 -15.06 -0.89
N GLY A 272 -2.04 -16.06 -0.23
CA GLY A 272 -2.13 -17.45 -0.66
C GLY A 272 -1.68 -17.61 -2.12
N ASP A 273 -2.55 -18.18 -2.93
CA ASP A 273 -2.33 -18.48 -4.35
C ASP A 273 -2.93 -17.43 -5.29
N SER A 274 -3.12 -16.19 -4.80
CA SER A 274 -3.66 -15.10 -5.60
C SER A 274 -2.77 -13.86 -5.47
N LEU A 275 -2.61 -13.17 -6.59
CA LEU A 275 -1.78 -11.98 -6.72
C LEU A 275 -2.58 -10.94 -7.50
N ILE A 276 -2.56 -9.70 -7.04
CA ILE A 276 -3.13 -8.56 -7.77
C ILE A 276 -2.05 -7.51 -7.99
N ALA A 277 -2.05 -6.89 -9.18
CA ALA A 277 -1.16 -5.79 -9.50
C ALA A 277 -1.87 -4.68 -10.27
N GLY A 278 -1.56 -3.43 -9.92
CA GLY A 278 -2.10 -2.24 -10.57
C GLY A 278 -1.26 -1.79 -11.76
N ALA A 279 -1.94 -1.27 -12.77
CA ALA A 279 -1.41 -0.54 -13.92
C ALA A 279 -2.21 0.77 -14.04
N ALA A 280 -1.85 1.75 -13.21
CA ALA A 280 -2.64 2.97 -13.03
C ALA A 280 -2.57 3.92 -14.24
N GLY A 281 -1.59 3.76 -15.12
CA GLY A 281 -1.45 4.51 -16.37
C GLY A 281 -2.21 3.89 -17.55
N PHE A 282 -3.08 2.92 -17.31
CA PHE A 282 -3.84 2.28 -18.38
C PHE A 282 -4.90 3.22 -18.98
N ASP A 283 -4.90 3.32 -20.30
CA ASP A 283 -5.87 4.09 -21.07
C ASP A 283 -7.06 3.21 -21.50
N ALA A 284 -8.27 3.56 -21.09
CA ALA A 284 -9.46 2.85 -21.52
C ALA A 284 -9.81 3.12 -22.99
N SER A 285 -9.40 4.28 -23.51
CA SER A 285 -9.52 4.68 -24.91
C SER A 285 -8.59 5.88 -25.18
N ALA A 286 -8.45 6.27 -26.45
CA ALA A 286 -7.64 7.44 -26.84
C ALA A 286 -8.16 8.80 -26.32
N GLN A 287 -9.28 8.84 -25.59
CA GLN A 287 -9.83 10.03 -24.97
C GLN A 287 -9.95 9.90 -23.45
N VAL A 288 -9.53 8.76 -22.88
CA VAL A 288 -9.73 8.39 -21.48
C VAL A 288 -8.40 7.84 -20.97
N ASP A 289 -7.45 8.77 -20.83
CA ASP A 289 -6.06 8.50 -20.46
C ASP A 289 -5.93 8.27 -18.95
N ASP A 290 -4.98 7.45 -18.50
CA ASP A 290 -4.70 7.22 -17.07
C ASP A 290 -5.94 6.78 -16.25
N SER A 291 -6.90 6.11 -16.88
CA SER A 291 -8.09 5.58 -16.19
C SER A 291 -7.76 4.45 -15.21
N GLY A 292 -6.68 3.73 -15.50
CA GLY A 292 -6.12 2.68 -14.68
C GLY A 292 -6.85 1.32 -14.78
N ARG A 293 -6.11 0.26 -14.49
CA ARG A 293 -6.62 -1.11 -14.34
C ARG A 293 -5.88 -1.86 -13.24
N ALA A 294 -6.45 -2.96 -12.78
CA ALA A 294 -5.74 -3.96 -11.98
C ALA A 294 -5.87 -5.35 -12.61
N ALA A 295 -4.87 -6.20 -12.46
CA ALA A 295 -4.89 -7.56 -12.97
C ALA A 295 -4.68 -8.55 -11.83
N ILE A 296 -5.43 -9.66 -11.86
CA ILE A 296 -5.36 -10.72 -10.87
C ILE A 296 -4.82 -11.98 -11.53
N TRP A 297 -3.78 -12.55 -10.94
CA TRP A 297 -3.26 -13.86 -11.27
C TRP A 297 -3.62 -14.86 -10.18
N ARG A 298 -3.90 -16.09 -10.58
CA ARG A 298 -4.07 -17.22 -9.69
C ARG A 298 -3.01 -18.27 -9.98
N ARG A 299 -2.47 -18.85 -8.92
CA ARG A 299 -1.57 -19.98 -9.03
C ARG A 299 -2.41 -21.25 -9.18
N GLU A 300 -2.56 -21.72 -10.41
CA GLU A 300 -3.39 -22.89 -10.73
C GLU A 300 -2.59 -24.00 -11.42
N GLY A 301 -1.37 -23.69 -11.88
CA GLY A 301 -0.53 -24.64 -12.59
C GLY A 301 0.45 -25.42 -11.71
N SER A 302 0.90 -26.56 -12.23
CA SER A 302 2.17 -27.19 -11.90
C SER A 302 3.17 -26.92 -13.02
N GLY A 303 4.47 -26.79 -12.72
CA GLY A 303 5.53 -26.56 -13.73
C GLY A 303 6.06 -25.12 -13.71
N ASP A 304 6.69 -24.70 -14.82
CA ASP A 304 7.50 -23.46 -14.91
C ASP A 304 6.68 -22.16 -14.92
N PHE A 305 5.36 -22.22 -15.20
CA PHE A 305 4.50 -21.03 -15.29
C PHE A 305 3.18 -21.24 -14.52
N PRO A 306 3.23 -21.36 -13.19
CA PRO A 306 2.07 -21.75 -12.40
C PRO A 306 1.05 -20.62 -12.22
N TRP A 307 1.42 -19.36 -12.48
CA TRP A 307 0.55 -18.19 -12.36
C TRP A 307 -0.17 -17.89 -13.68
N LEU A 308 -1.50 -18.01 -13.65
CA LEU A 308 -2.37 -17.75 -14.78
C LEU A 308 -3.15 -16.45 -14.55
N LEU A 309 -3.28 -15.62 -15.59
CA LEU A 309 -4.11 -14.42 -15.53
C LEU A 309 -5.57 -14.85 -15.37
N SER A 310 -6.16 -14.52 -14.22
CA SER A 310 -7.53 -14.89 -13.85
C SER A 310 -8.53 -13.79 -14.20
N ALA A 311 -8.15 -12.52 -14.01
CA ALA A 311 -9.02 -11.38 -14.34
C ALA A 311 -8.22 -10.11 -14.62
N THR A 312 -8.84 -9.19 -15.36
CA THR A 312 -8.46 -7.78 -15.41
C THR A 312 -9.67 -6.95 -14.99
N LEU A 313 -9.44 -6.00 -14.09
CA LEU A 313 -10.44 -5.18 -13.43
C LEU A 313 -10.27 -3.72 -13.89
N THR A 314 -11.39 -3.10 -14.24
CA THR A 314 -11.49 -1.68 -14.56
C THR A 314 -12.74 -1.09 -13.91
N LEU A 315 -12.84 0.23 -13.90
CA LEU A 315 -14.08 0.91 -13.57
C LEU A 315 -15.13 0.69 -14.67
N ALA A 316 -16.41 0.59 -14.30
CA ALA A 316 -17.51 0.47 -15.27
C ALA A 316 -17.70 1.76 -16.07
N GLU A 317 -17.43 2.89 -15.43
CA GLU A 317 -17.43 4.24 -16.02
C GLU A 317 -16.07 4.87 -15.74
N PRO A 318 -15.03 4.53 -16.53
CA PRO A 318 -13.70 5.11 -16.37
C PRO A 318 -13.69 6.55 -16.91
N ARG A 319 -13.02 7.43 -16.19
CA ARG A 319 -12.69 8.78 -16.64
C ARG A 319 -11.17 8.97 -16.69
N ALA A 320 -10.75 10.00 -17.41
CA ALA A 320 -9.35 10.32 -17.51
C ALA A 320 -8.80 10.64 -16.11
N ASN A 321 -7.62 10.13 -15.78
CA ASN A 321 -6.95 10.28 -14.49
C ASN A 321 -7.62 9.60 -13.28
N ASP A 322 -8.67 8.79 -13.43
CA ASP A 322 -9.25 8.03 -12.30
C ASP A 322 -8.20 7.14 -11.60
N ARG A 323 -7.18 6.69 -12.35
CA ARG A 323 -6.03 5.90 -11.87
C ARG A 323 -6.43 4.70 -11.02
N PHE A 324 -7.44 3.97 -11.47
CA PHE A 324 -7.82 2.71 -10.83
C PHE A 324 -6.64 1.73 -10.79
N GLY A 325 -6.43 1.07 -9.65
CA GLY A 325 -5.24 0.25 -9.41
C GLY A 325 -4.05 1.01 -8.83
N ARG A 326 -4.17 2.31 -8.53
CA ARG A 326 -3.12 3.09 -7.83
C ARG A 326 -2.84 2.59 -6.40
N SER A 327 -3.75 1.79 -5.86
CA SER A 327 -3.59 0.98 -4.66
C SER A 327 -4.31 -0.36 -4.84
N VAL A 328 -3.77 -1.39 -4.23
CA VAL A 328 -4.40 -2.71 -4.19
C VAL A 328 -4.19 -3.35 -2.84
N ALA A 329 -5.20 -4.07 -2.37
CA ALA A 329 -5.08 -4.95 -1.22
C ALA A 329 -5.71 -6.30 -1.56
N LEU A 330 -5.09 -7.37 -1.07
CA LEU A 330 -5.61 -8.72 -1.20
C LEU A 330 -5.75 -9.33 0.20
N PRO A 331 -6.83 -9.00 0.94
CA PRO A 331 -6.95 -9.40 2.34
C PRO A 331 -7.08 -10.91 2.54
N THR A 332 -7.54 -11.61 1.51
CA THR A 332 -7.57 -13.07 1.44
C THR A 332 -7.32 -13.44 -0.02
N SER A 333 -7.01 -14.70 -0.30
CA SER A 333 -6.92 -15.23 -1.67
C SER A 333 -8.22 -15.12 -2.51
N ARG A 334 -9.32 -14.61 -1.93
CA ARG A 334 -10.64 -14.47 -2.57
C ARG A 334 -11.27 -13.08 -2.48
N LEU A 335 -10.59 -12.12 -1.88
CA LEU A 335 -11.10 -10.76 -1.71
C LEU A 335 -10.05 -9.80 -2.22
N ALA A 336 -10.40 -8.94 -3.16
CA ALA A 336 -9.56 -7.89 -3.67
C ALA A 336 -10.22 -6.53 -3.43
N LEU A 337 -9.40 -5.55 -3.12
CA LEU A 337 -9.79 -4.15 -3.01
C LEU A 337 -8.88 -3.35 -3.92
N VAL A 338 -9.48 -2.49 -4.74
CA VAL A 338 -8.75 -1.70 -5.73
C VAL A 338 -9.18 -0.26 -5.61
N GLY A 339 -8.21 0.63 -5.37
CA GLY A 339 -8.47 2.05 -5.23
C GLY A 339 -8.32 2.81 -6.55
N ALA A 340 -9.09 3.88 -6.65
CA ALA A 340 -9.01 4.94 -7.66
C ALA A 340 -9.05 6.28 -6.91
N PRO A 341 -7.91 6.72 -6.35
CA PRO A 341 -7.85 7.87 -5.44
C PRO A 341 -8.18 9.19 -6.13
N ASP A 342 -8.04 9.25 -7.46
CA ASP A 342 -8.29 10.42 -8.29
C ASP A 342 -9.62 10.24 -9.06
N ARG A 343 -10.53 9.36 -8.57
CA ARG A 343 -11.79 9.08 -9.25
C ARG A 343 -12.74 10.27 -9.22
N ASP A 344 -13.25 10.63 -10.38
CA ASP A 344 -14.33 11.60 -10.50
C ASP A 344 -15.70 10.94 -10.31
N ILE A 345 -16.58 11.55 -9.52
CA ILE A 345 -17.95 11.06 -9.30
C ILE A 345 -18.94 12.06 -9.89
N SER A 346 -19.81 11.58 -10.79
CA SER A 346 -20.99 12.36 -11.18
C SER A 346 -22.14 12.08 -10.21
N ASN A 347 -22.74 13.14 -9.66
CA ASN A 347 -23.95 13.02 -8.85
C ASN A 347 -25.02 13.97 -9.38
N PRO A 348 -25.86 13.57 -10.35
CA PRO A 348 -26.92 14.42 -10.86
C PRO A 348 -27.90 14.80 -9.73
N PRO A 349 -28.33 16.07 -9.60
CA PRO A 349 -28.11 17.22 -10.49
C PRO A 349 -26.88 18.11 -10.15
N PHE A 350 -26.02 17.71 -9.22
CA PHE A 350 -25.01 18.57 -8.59
C PHE A 350 -23.57 18.31 -9.11
N SER A 351 -23.28 18.70 -10.35
CA SER A 351 -21.91 18.75 -10.94
C SER A 351 -21.06 17.47 -10.88
N ASP A 352 -19.93 17.45 -11.60
CA ASP A 352 -18.88 16.46 -11.41
C ASP A 352 -18.06 16.82 -10.17
N TYR A 353 -17.90 15.89 -9.24
CA TYR A 353 -16.94 15.99 -8.14
C TYR A 353 -15.60 15.47 -8.65
N ILE A 354 -14.65 16.38 -8.85
CA ILE A 354 -13.31 16.07 -9.33
C ILE A 354 -12.47 15.46 -8.19
N ASP A 355 -11.71 14.41 -8.48
CA ASP A 355 -10.79 13.73 -7.56
C ASP A 355 -11.46 13.31 -6.22
N ALA A 356 -12.73 12.92 -6.27
CA ALA A 356 -13.48 12.50 -5.08
C ALA A 356 -12.96 11.18 -4.48
N GLY A 357 -12.24 10.40 -5.28
CA GLY A 357 -11.64 9.14 -4.89
C GLY A 357 -12.67 8.02 -4.68
N GLY A 358 -12.21 6.79 -4.72
CA GLY A 358 -13.05 5.64 -4.43
C GLY A 358 -12.27 4.34 -4.37
N ALA A 359 -12.92 3.29 -3.91
CA ALA A 359 -12.43 1.92 -4.05
C ALA A 359 -13.55 0.97 -4.43
N LEU A 360 -13.20 -0.08 -5.14
CA LEU A 360 -14.08 -1.18 -5.46
C LEU A 360 -13.63 -2.45 -4.75
N ARG A 361 -14.63 -3.20 -4.28
CA ARG A 361 -14.47 -4.52 -3.68
C ARG A 361 -14.82 -5.58 -4.70
N TYR A 362 -13.93 -6.55 -4.87
CA TYR A 362 -14.15 -7.71 -5.72
C TYR A 362 -14.02 -8.99 -4.90
N VAL A 363 -14.96 -9.90 -5.10
CA VAL A 363 -14.95 -11.22 -4.47
C VAL A 363 -14.79 -12.27 -5.56
N LEU A 364 -13.94 -13.26 -5.30
CA LEU A 364 -13.87 -14.45 -6.14
C LEU A 364 -15.12 -15.28 -5.84
N ASP A 365 -15.98 -15.45 -6.85
CA ASP A 365 -17.28 -16.10 -6.69
C ASP A 365 -17.12 -17.58 -6.25
N PRO A 366 -17.68 -18.00 -5.10
CA PRO A 366 -17.71 -19.41 -4.71
C PRO A 366 -18.92 -20.16 -5.30
N THR A 367 -19.84 -19.51 -6.01
CA THR A 367 -20.94 -20.18 -6.72
C THR A 367 -20.50 -20.52 -8.15
N PRO A 368 -20.22 -21.80 -8.46
CA PRO A 368 -20.07 -22.21 -9.84
C PRO A 368 -21.47 -22.24 -10.47
N LEU A 369 -21.85 -21.16 -11.16
CA LEU A 369 -22.49 -21.39 -12.45
C LEU A 369 -21.51 -22.28 -13.22
N ALA A 370 -22.00 -23.37 -13.79
CA ALA A 370 -21.20 -24.54 -14.16
C ALA A 370 -20.01 -24.34 -15.12
N CYS A 371 -19.59 -23.11 -15.47
CA CYS A 371 -18.35 -22.77 -16.18
C CYS A 371 -17.95 -21.28 -15.93
N SER A 372 -17.26 -20.92 -14.84
CA SER A 372 -16.14 -19.93 -14.80
C SER A 372 -15.75 -19.51 -13.36
N PRO A 373 -14.45 -19.53 -12.99
CA PRO A 373 -13.97 -18.85 -11.80
C PRO A 373 -13.84 -17.34 -12.08
N GLY A 374 -14.93 -16.59 -11.88
CA GLY A 374 -14.97 -15.14 -12.10
C GLY A 374 -14.77 -14.31 -10.83
N TRP A 375 -14.13 -13.15 -10.96
CA TRP A 375 -14.15 -12.10 -9.93
C TRP A 375 -15.30 -11.14 -10.21
N VAL A 376 -16.14 -10.88 -9.20
CA VAL A 376 -17.32 -10.02 -9.33
C VAL A 376 -17.20 -8.83 -8.39
N ALA A 377 -17.54 -7.64 -8.90
CA ALA A 377 -17.64 -6.44 -8.07
C ALA A 377 -18.82 -6.58 -7.09
N ASP A 378 -18.53 -6.54 -5.79
CA ASP A 378 -19.50 -6.74 -4.69
C ASP A 378 -19.85 -5.41 -3.97
N GLY A 379 -19.35 -4.28 -4.48
CA GLY A 379 -19.74 -2.96 -3.99
C GLY A 379 -18.65 -1.90 -4.10
N GLY A 380 -19.08 -0.63 -4.12
CA GLY A 380 -18.22 0.54 -4.01
C GLY A 380 -18.05 0.97 -2.56
N ILE A 381 -16.84 1.40 -2.21
CA ILE A 381 -16.48 1.96 -0.91
C ILE A 381 -16.18 3.45 -1.14
N GLY A 382 -17.11 4.31 -0.71
CA GLY A 382 -17.00 5.78 -0.84
C GLY A 382 -17.97 6.51 0.10
N PRO A 383 -17.73 7.81 0.40
CA PRO A 383 -18.56 8.55 1.35
C PRO A 383 -19.98 8.75 0.81
N PRO A 384 -21.05 8.37 1.55
CA PRO A 384 -22.40 8.43 1.00
C PRO A 384 -23.00 9.83 0.82
N SER A 385 -22.41 10.94 1.32
CA SER A 385 -23.16 12.22 1.36
C SER A 385 -22.40 13.49 1.81
N LEU A 386 -21.12 13.71 1.51
CA LEU A 386 -20.45 14.95 1.96
C LEU A 386 -19.89 15.80 0.81
N PRO A 387 -20.03 17.14 0.87
CA PRO A 387 -19.34 18.04 -0.04
C PRO A 387 -17.86 18.06 0.35
N GLN A 388 -17.02 17.37 -0.41
CA GLN A 388 -15.58 17.35 -0.16
C GLN A 388 -14.83 17.70 -1.45
N THR A 389 -14.11 18.82 -1.40
CA THR A 389 -12.99 19.11 -2.30
C THR A 389 -11.77 18.41 -1.68
N ASP A 390 -11.10 17.53 -2.44
CA ASP A 390 -9.79 16.91 -2.14
C ASP A 390 -9.74 15.65 -1.24
N ALA A 391 -10.67 14.71 -1.42
CA ALA A 391 -10.69 13.48 -0.62
C ALA A 391 -9.99 12.29 -1.33
N ARG A 392 -8.65 12.31 -1.41
CA ARG A 392 -7.87 11.18 -1.94
C ARG A 392 -7.59 10.19 -0.80
N HIS A 393 -7.88 8.90 -0.92
CA HIS A 393 -7.80 7.96 0.23
C HIS A 393 -6.85 6.76 0.01
N GLY A 394 -6.28 6.16 1.08
CA GLY A 394 -5.44 4.94 1.09
C GLY A 394 -5.86 3.93 2.18
N TRP A 395 -5.92 2.61 1.93
CA TRP A 395 -6.75 1.68 2.72
C TRP A 395 -5.99 0.64 3.56
N VAL A 396 -6.43 0.33 4.79
CA VAL A 396 -6.00 -0.89 5.52
C VAL A 396 -7.09 -1.92 5.61
N VAL A 397 -6.77 -3.21 5.62
CA VAL A 397 -7.74 -4.30 5.84
C VAL A 397 -7.17 -5.26 6.85
N ALA A 398 -7.98 -5.75 7.80
CA ALA A 398 -7.64 -6.98 8.51
C ALA A 398 -8.88 -7.77 8.94
N GLY A 399 -8.77 -9.11 8.83
CA GLY A 399 -9.83 -10.05 9.20
C GLY A 399 -11.10 -9.89 8.34
N GLY A 400 -10.94 -9.61 7.04
CA GLY A 400 -12.07 -9.33 6.13
C GLY A 400 -12.75 -7.99 6.37
N SER A 401 -12.27 -7.18 7.31
CA SER A 401 -12.80 -5.84 7.61
C SER A 401 -11.82 -4.75 7.15
N LEU A 402 -12.30 -3.77 6.40
CA LEU A 402 -11.55 -2.55 6.08
C LEU A 402 -11.29 -1.80 7.40
N LEU A 403 -10.07 -1.33 7.66
CA LEU A 403 -9.65 -0.70 8.92
C LEU A 403 -8.72 0.52 8.76
N ALA A 404 -8.55 1.08 7.56
CA ALA A 404 -8.09 2.47 7.44
C ALA A 404 -8.48 3.07 6.10
N ALA A 405 -8.65 4.39 6.06
CA ALA A 405 -8.61 5.24 4.87
C ALA A 405 -7.74 6.48 5.23
N GLY A 406 -6.56 6.64 4.63
CA GLY A 406 -5.61 7.75 4.83
C GLY A 406 -5.77 8.80 3.74
N ALA A 407 -5.90 10.07 4.11
CA ALA A 407 -6.10 11.17 3.16
C ALA A 407 -4.77 11.54 2.45
N ILE A 408 -4.78 11.64 1.13
CA ILE A 408 -3.64 12.05 0.31
C ILE A 408 -3.89 13.49 -0.16
N GLY A 409 -3.48 14.48 0.64
CA GLY A 409 -3.59 15.91 0.28
C GLY A 409 -2.24 16.58 0.03
N ALA A 410 -2.10 17.18 -1.16
CA ALA A 410 -1.18 18.23 -1.64
C ALA A 410 0.34 18.23 -1.30
N ASN A 411 1.14 18.09 -2.38
CA ASN A 411 2.45 18.74 -2.61
C ASN A 411 3.35 19.05 -1.40
N VAL A 412 3.97 18.03 -0.82
CA VAL A 412 5.28 18.23 -0.16
C VAL A 412 6.32 18.25 -1.28
N ASN A 413 6.91 19.42 -1.57
CA ASN A 413 7.89 19.63 -2.65
C ASN A 413 9.16 18.74 -2.59
N ALA A 414 9.30 17.86 -1.59
CA ALA A 414 10.42 16.97 -1.37
C ALA A 414 10.08 15.47 -1.40
N ILE A 415 8.79 15.08 -1.45
CA ILE A 415 8.35 13.67 -1.51
C ILE A 415 7.49 13.51 -2.76
N PRO A 416 7.90 12.69 -3.75
CA PRO A 416 7.10 12.46 -4.96
C PRO A 416 5.66 12.04 -4.60
N GLY A 417 4.68 12.73 -5.18
CA GLY A 417 3.28 12.64 -4.80
C GLY A 417 2.61 11.27 -5.01
N ALA A 418 1.55 11.09 -4.22
CA ALA A 418 0.59 9.98 -4.14
C ALA A 418 1.07 8.71 -3.43
N GLY A 419 0.61 8.58 -2.18
CA GLY A 419 0.78 7.41 -1.31
C GLY A 419 0.36 6.09 -1.95
N ARG A 420 0.99 5.01 -1.49
CA ARG A 420 0.77 3.65 -1.95
C ARG A 420 0.38 2.85 -0.73
N VAL A 421 -0.80 2.22 -0.78
CA VAL A 421 -1.11 1.18 0.20
C VAL A 421 -1.09 -0.17 -0.50
N SER A 422 -0.12 -0.98 -0.09
CA SER A 422 0.01 -2.39 -0.45
C SER A 422 -0.06 -3.19 0.84
N LEU A 423 -1.06 -4.07 0.96
CA LEU A 423 -1.26 -4.87 2.16
C LEU A 423 -1.39 -6.35 1.81
N SER A 424 -0.51 -7.13 2.43
CA SER A 424 -0.60 -8.58 2.53
C SER A 424 -1.08 -8.94 3.93
N LEU A 425 -1.99 -9.90 4.04
CA LEU A 425 -2.45 -10.45 5.32
C LEU A 425 -2.10 -11.93 5.38
N ASP A 426 -1.51 -12.34 6.51
CA ASP A 426 -1.40 -13.73 6.87
C ASP A 426 -2.76 -14.32 7.23
N ASP A 427 -3.08 -15.45 6.60
CA ASP A 427 -4.34 -16.19 6.71
C ASP A 427 -4.66 -16.56 8.17
N ARG A 428 -5.62 -15.85 8.79
CA ARG A 428 -6.48 -16.45 9.82
C ARG A 428 -7.82 -16.78 9.20
N VAL A 429 -7.85 -18.00 8.66
CA VAL A 429 -8.99 -18.71 8.06
C VAL A 429 -10.33 -18.32 8.68
N PHE A 430 -11.20 -17.66 7.90
CA PHE A 430 -12.64 -17.66 8.14
C PHE A 430 -13.26 -18.77 7.30
N ARG A 431 -13.61 -19.89 7.95
CA ARG A 431 -14.41 -20.95 7.30
C ARG A 431 -15.85 -20.47 7.20
N TYR A 432 -16.28 -20.08 6.00
CA TYR A 432 -17.71 -20.04 5.68
C TYR A 432 -18.12 -21.44 5.25
N GLY A 433 -18.80 -22.17 6.14
CA GLY A 433 -19.39 -23.46 5.84
C GLY A 433 -20.85 -23.27 5.48
N HIS A 434 -21.27 -23.78 4.32
CA HIS A 434 -22.65 -24.18 4.13
C HIS A 434 -22.71 -25.49 3.34
N ASP A 435 -23.45 -26.45 3.89
CA ASP A 435 -23.75 -27.73 3.25
C ASP A 435 -24.69 -27.51 2.07
N CYS A 436 -24.37 -28.17 0.96
CA CYS A 436 -25.24 -28.30 -0.20
C CYS A 436 -26.07 -29.58 -0.03
N ALA A 437 -27.36 -29.43 0.25
CA ALA A 437 -28.33 -30.49 0.06
C ALA A 437 -29.65 -29.89 -0.44
N ASP A 438 -30.06 -30.41 -1.61
CA ASP A 438 -31.31 -30.29 -2.38
C ASP A 438 -31.76 -28.91 -2.89
#